data_AF-A0A1D8MR86-F1
#
_entry.id   AF-A0A1D8MR86-F1
#
_cell.length_a   1.000
_cell.length_b   1.000
_cell.length_c   1.000
_cell.angle_alpha   90.00
_cell.angle_beta   90.00
_cell.angle_gamma   90.00
#
_symmetry.space_group_name_H-M   'P 1'
#
loop_
_entity.id
_entity.type
_entity.pdbx_description
1 polymer ?
#
loop_
_entity_poly.entity_id
_entity_poly.type
_entity_poly.pdbx_seq_one_letter_code
_entity_poly.pdbx_strand_id
1 'polypeptide(L)'
;MAEEDHPFADATARKTSTIVTKHSIAVPEDEQKFKKSERAWNWEKIVDLIFPEEQSPKRNRYAKIFLRELKDEGTINSEKLNAFDEWGHEKGKSNLKNNILPKLRRIGIIQYEYIEYRGEREGSKGRRKIIKPAKSFTSILDSMANGWSTFESAAYQNHD
;
A
#
# COMPACT_ATOMS: atom_id res chain seq x y z
N MET A 1 -4.33 45.01 33.32
CA MET A 1 -3.21 44.25 32.73
C MET A 1 -3.84 43.17 31.87
N ALA A 2 -4.39 43.54 30.71
CA ALA A 2 -3.70 43.57 29.41
C ALA A 2 -3.43 42.14 28.92
N GLU A 3 -4.48 41.52 28.37
CA GLU A 3 -4.39 40.34 27.52
C GLU A 3 -3.68 40.75 26.22
N GLU A 4 -2.53 40.14 25.94
CA GLU A 4 -1.81 40.36 24.69
C GLU A 4 -2.55 39.67 23.55
N ASP A 5 -3.29 40.46 22.77
CA ASP A 5 -3.82 40.08 21.45
C ASP A 5 -2.65 39.83 20.49
N HIS A 6 -2.29 38.55 20.31
CA HIS A 6 -1.40 38.14 19.22
C HIS A 6 -2.20 38.07 17.90
N PRO A 7 -1.86 38.86 16.86
CA PRO A 7 -2.72 39.07 15.69
C PRO A 7 -2.64 37.95 14.63
N PHE A 8 -2.19 36.74 14.97
CA PHE A 8 -1.93 35.67 14.00
C PHE A 8 -2.47 34.28 14.39
N ALA A 9 -3.39 34.20 15.36
CA ALA A 9 -4.05 32.93 15.67
C ALA A 9 -5.44 32.88 15.01
N ASP A 10 -5.48 32.46 13.74
CA ASP A 10 -6.72 32.16 13.04
C ASP A 10 -7.48 31.04 13.79
N ALA A 11 -8.65 31.38 14.34
CA ALA A 11 -9.45 30.50 15.19
C ALA A 11 -9.94 29.24 14.45
N THR A 12 -9.83 29.20 13.13
CA THR A 12 -10.13 28.04 12.28
C THR A 12 -9.10 26.91 12.43
N ALA A 13 -7.84 27.21 12.78
CA ALA A 13 -6.79 26.20 12.92
C ALA A 13 -6.95 25.28 14.16
N ARG A 14 -7.85 25.61 15.09
CA ARG A 14 -8.09 24.80 16.30
C ARG A 14 -9.09 23.66 16.12
N LYS A 15 -9.81 23.58 14.99
CA LYS A 15 -10.87 22.56 14.78
C LYS A 15 -10.47 21.37 13.92
N THR A 16 -9.33 21.42 13.25
CA THR A 16 -8.85 20.32 12.41
C THR A 16 -7.59 19.75 13.04
N SER A 17 -7.57 18.44 13.27
CA SER A 17 -6.43 17.70 13.83
C SER A 17 -5.29 17.60 12.80
N THR A 18 -4.80 18.75 12.33
CA THR A 18 -3.70 18.84 11.38
C THR A 18 -2.41 18.95 12.18
N ILE A 19 -1.65 17.85 12.27
CA ILE A 19 -0.30 17.90 12.81
C ILE A 19 0.58 18.56 11.74
N VAL A 20 0.94 19.83 11.97
CA VAL A 20 1.81 20.61 11.08
C VAL A 20 3.23 20.60 11.66
N THR A 21 4.18 20.04 10.92
CA THR A 21 5.61 20.37 11.07
C THR A 21 6.04 21.34 9.98
N LYS A 22 6.98 22.23 10.30
CA LYS A 22 7.38 23.45 9.54
C LYS A 22 7.72 23.28 8.04
N HIS A 23 7.80 22.06 7.51
CA HIS A 23 8.15 21.78 6.11
C HIS A 23 7.19 20.83 5.40
N SER A 24 5.98 20.62 5.94
CA SER A 24 4.99 19.71 5.39
C SER A 24 3.85 20.51 4.77
N ILE A 25 3.72 20.49 3.44
CA ILE A 25 2.54 21.01 2.75
C ILE A 25 1.36 20.14 3.19
N ALA A 26 0.51 20.66 4.06
CA ALA A 26 -0.70 19.98 4.50
C ALA A 26 -1.75 20.11 3.39
N VAL A 27 -1.96 19.04 2.63
CA VAL A 27 -3.09 18.94 1.70
C VAL A 27 -4.31 18.49 2.50
N PRO A 28 -5.41 19.26 2.55
CA PRO A 28 -6.63 18.87 3.25
C PRO A 28 -7.21 17.55 2.71
N GLU A 29 -7.75 16.70 3.59
CA GLU A 29 -8.35 15.40 3.23
C GLU A 29 -9.47 15.53 2.17
N ASP A 30 -10.19 16.64 2.17
CA ASP A 30 -11.32 16.89 1.26
C ASP A 30 -10.89 17.14 -0.21
N GLU A 31 -9.63 17.53 -0.44
CA GLU A 31 -9.05 17.73 -1.77
C GLU A 31 -8.39 16.46 -2.34
N GLN A 32 -8.22 15.41 -1.53
CA GLN A 32 -7.78 14.08 -1.98
C GLN A 32 -8.89 13.30 -2.70
N LYS A 33 -9.87 13.98 -3.31
CA LYS A 33 -10.73 13.35 -4.31
C LYS A 33 -9.88 13.08 -5.54
N PHE A 34 -9.25 11.90 -5.56
CA PHE A 34 -8.39 11.32 -6.59
C PHE A 34 -8.60 11.95 -7.98
N LYS A 35 -7.94 13.08 -8.26
CA LYS A 35 -7.74 13.51 -9.64
C LYS A 35 -6.86 12.44 -10.26
N LYS A 36 -7.40 11.68 -11.21
CA LYS A 36 -6.58 10.84 -12.10
C LYS A 36 -5.55 11.76 -12.73
N SER A 37 -4.34 11.80 -12.18
CA SER A 37 -3.24 12.50 -12.83
C SER A 37 -2.92 11.74 -14.12
N GLU A 38 -2.52 12.45 -15.18
CA GLU A 38 -2.05 11.80 -16.41
C GLU A 38 -0.81 10.92 -16.16
N ARG A 39 -0.14 11.12 -15.02
CA ARG A 39 0.99 10.33 -14.51
C ARG A 39 0.57 9.19 -13.56
N ALA A 40 -0.70 8.79 -13.54
CA ALA A 40 -1.16 7.73 -12.66
C ALA A 40 -0.45 6.40 -12.95
N TRP A 41 0.19 5.83 -11.93
CA TRP A 41 0.84 4.53 -12.06
C TRP A 41 -0.22 3.44 -12.12
N ASN A 42 -0.22 2.65 -13.19
CA ASN A 42 -0.95 1.38 -13.23
C ASN A 42 -0.35 0.45 -12.15
N TRP A 43 -1.19 -0.31 -11.43
CA TRP A 43 -0.74 -1.28 -10.43
C TRP A 43 0.27 -2.28 -11.02
N GLU A 44 0.17 -2.60 -12.31
CA GLU A 44 1.16 -3.44 -13.02
C GLU A 44 2.55 -2.80 -13.04
N LYS A 45 2.66 -1.48 -13.22
CA LYS A 45 3.94 -0.76 -13.16
C LYS A 45 4.52 -0.74 -11.74
N ILE A 46 3.66 -0.73 -10.72
CA ILE A 46 4.10 -0.89 -9.32
C ILE A 46 4.72 -2.28 -9.12
N VAL A 47 4.13 -3.31 -9.73
CA VAL A 47 4.72 -4.66 -9.71
C VAL A 47 6.05 -4.69 -10.46
N ASP A 48 6.15 -4.02 -11.60
CA ASP A 48 7.40 -3.94 -12.38
C ASP A 48 8.51 -3.24 -11.61
N LEU A 49 8.19 -2.22 -10.81
CA LEU A 49 9.16 -1.57 -9.92
C LEU A 49 9.67 -2.52 -8.83
N ILE A 50 8.78 -3.31 -8.22
CA ILE A 50 9.13 -4.17 -7.08
C ILE A 50 9.77 -5.48 -7.53
N PHE A 51 9.32 -6.01 -8.65
CA PHE A 51 9.80 -7.24 -9.28
C PHE A 51 10.13 -6.92 -10.74
N PRO A 52 11.29 -6.33 -11.04
CA PRO A 52 11.68 -6.03 -12.41
C PRO A 52 11.59 -7.28 -13.28
N GLU A 53 10.91 -7.16 -14.42
CA GLU A 53 10.70 -8.27 -15.34
C GLU A 53 12.03 -8.78 -15.91
N GLU A 54 12.97 -7.87 -16.19
CA GLU A 54 14.32 -8.18 -16.66
C GLU A 54 15.11 -9.04 -15.66
N GLN A 55 14.97 -8.77 -14.36
CA GLN A 55 15.72 -9.48 -13.32
C GLN A 55 15.02 -10.75 -12.85
N SER A 56 13.68 -10.77 -12.90
CA SER A 56 12.89 -11.84 -12.28
C SER A 56 11.54 -12.07 -12.97
N PRO A 57 11.53 -12.52 -14.24
CA PRO A 57 10.32 -12.58 -15.06
C PRO A 57 9.24 -13.49 -14.46
N LYS A 58 9.66 -14.62 -13.87
CA LYS A 58 8.73 -15.54 -13.16
C LYS A 58 8.10 -14.89 -11.94
N ARG A 59 8.87 -14.14 -11.14
CA ARG A 59 8.35 -13.49 -9.92
C ARG A 59 7.42 -12.34 -10.26
N ASN A 60 7.77 -11.54 -11.28
CA ASN A 60 6.91 -10.50 -11.81
C ASN A 60 5.55 -11.08 -12.25
N ARG A 61 5.56 -12.11 -13.09
CA ARG A 61 4.33 -12.78 -13.56
C ARG A 61 3.47 -13.27 -12.40
N TYR A 62 4.05 -13.98 -11.43
CA TYR A 62 3.29 -14.50 -10.29
C TYR A 62 2.76 -13.38 -9.38
N ALA A 63 3.52 -12.30 -9.18
CA ALA A 63 3.05 -11.15 -8.43
C ALA A 63 1.87 -10.46 -9.13
N LYS A 64 1.93 -10.32 -10.47
CA LYS A 64 0.82 -9.77 -11.27
C LYS A 64 -0.45 -10.63 -11.16
N ILE A 65 -0.32 -11.95 -11.30
CA ILE A 65 -1.46 -12.88 -11.16
C ILE A 65 -2.06 -12.79 -9.75
N PHE A 66 -1.22 -12.85 -8.71
CA PHE A 66 -1.68 -12.79 -7.32
C PHE A 66 -2.42 -11.48 -7.01
N LEU A 67 -1.88 -10.32 -7.43
CA LEU A 67 -2.52 -9.03 -7.18
C LEU A 67 -3.79 -8.82 -8.00
N ARG A 68 -3.88 -9.42 -9.20
CA ARG A 68 -5.11 -9.43 -9.98
C ARG A 68 -6.23 -10.16 -9.24
N GLU A 69 -5.96 -11.38 -8.77
CA GLU A 69 -6.96 -12.09 -7.95
C GLU A 69 -7.29 -11.39 -6.64
N LEU A 70 -6.28 -10.83 -5.97
CA LEU A 70 -6.51 -10.10 -4.73
C LEU A 70 -7.41 -8.88 -4.95
N LYS A 71 -7.29 -8.23 -6.12
CA LYS A 71 -8.16 -7.14 -6.53
C LYS A 71 -9.59 -7.63 -6.80
N ASP A 72 -9.73 -8.76 -7.48
CA ASP A 72 -11.05 -9.28 -7.88
C ASP A 72 -11.84 -9.83 -6.67
N GLU A 73 -11.17 -10.38 -5.66
CA GLU A 73 -11.80 -11.01 -4.49
C GLU A 73 -11.78 -10.15 -3.23
N GLY A 74 -10.92 -9.14 -3.18
CA GLY A 74 -10.65 -8.31 -2.01
C GLY A 74 -9.85 -9.00 -0.91
N THR A 75 -10.04 -10.31 -0.68
CA THR A 75 -9.28 -11.08 0.30
C THR A 75 -8.97 -12.49 -0.19
N ILE A 76 -7.78 -13.00 0.11
CA ILE A 76 -7.36 -14.37 -0.25
C ILE A 76 -6.99 -15.14 1.02
N ASN A 77 -7.60 -16.31 1.22
CA ASN A 77 -7.35 -17.17 2.37
C ASN A 77 -6.29 -18.26 2.07
N SER A 78 -5.86 -18.98 3.12
CA SER A 78 -4.90 -20.09 2.98
C SER A 78 -5.32 -21.21 2.03
N GLU A 79 -6.62 -21.52 1.96
CA GLU A 79 -7.14 -22.60 1.09
C GLU A 79 -6.99 -22.21 -0.37
N LYS A 80 -7.35 -20.98 -0.71
CA LYS A 80 -7.22 -20.45 -2.07
C LYS A 80 -5.78 -20.27 -2.48
N LEU A 81 -4.92 -19.78 -1.58
CA LEU A 81 -3.46 -19.79 -1.79
C LEU A 81 -2.91 -21.20 -2.05
N ASN A 82 -3.61 -22.24 -1.60
CA ASN A 82 -3.20 -23.62 -1.77
C ASN A 82 -3.80 -24.29 -3.01
N ALA A 83 -4.99 -23.87 -3.44
CA ALA A 83 -5.77 -24.44 -4.55
C ALA A 83 -5.50 -23.76 -5.91
N PHE A 84 -4.55 -22.85 -5.97
CA PHE A 84 -4.28 -22.05 -7.16
C PHE A 84 -3.41 -22.82 -8.17
N ASP A 85 -4.05 -23.61 -9.02
CA ASP A 85 -3.39 -24.52 -9.98
C ASP A 85 -2.75 -23.79 -11.18
N GLU A 86 -3.22 -22.59 -11.53
CA GLU A 86 -2.62 -21.76 -12.60
C GLU A 86 -1.20 -21.27 -12.27
N TRP A 87 -0.69 -21.49 -11.06
CA TRP A 87 0.63 -20.99 -10.65
C TRP A 87 1.80 -21.80 -11.16
N GLY A 88 1.54 -22.86 -11.93
CA GLY A 88 2.54 -23.59 -12.69
C GLY A 88 3.61 -24.21 -11.80
N HIS A 89 3.44 -25.50 -11.50
CA HIS A 89 4.35 -26.32 -10.68
C HIS A 89 4.40 -25.94 -9.18
N GLU A 90 4.67 -26.94 -8.32
CA GLU A 90 4.97 -26.77 -6.89
C GLU A 90 6.01 -25.65 -6.61
N LYS A 91 6.92 -25.40 -7.56
CA LYS A 91 7.94 -24.35 -7.50
C LYS A 91 7.33 -22.93 -7.52
N GLY A 92 6.22 -22.70 -8.22
CA GLY A 92 5.51 -21.40 -8.25
C GLY A 92 4.90 -21.04 -6.91
N LYS A 93 4.21 -22.01 -6.28
CA LYS A 93 3.59 -21.88 -4.95
C LYS A 93 4.62 -21.61 -3.86
N SER A 94 5.76 -22.32 -3.89
CA SER A 94 6.87 -22.07 -2.97
C SER A 94 7.45 -20.66 -3.16
N ASN A 95 7.67 -20.23 -4.40
CA ASN A 95 8.23 -18.91 -4.70
C ASN A 95 7.29 -17.78 -4.23
N LEU A 96 5.98 -17.93 -4.40
CA LEU A 96 5.02 -16.95 -3.90
C LEU A 96 5.07 -16.84 -2.38
N LYS A 97 5.00 -17.97 -1.66
CA LYS A 97 4.98 -17.98 -0.19
C LYS A 97 6.28 -17.46 0.42
N ASN A 98 7.42 -17.78 -0.18
CA ASN A 98 8.72 -17.52 0.40
C ASN A 98 9.37 -16.21 -0.08
N ASN A 99 9.07 -15.76 -1.30
CA ASN A 99 9.73 -14.57 -1.86
C ASN A 99 8.77 -13.42 -2.12
N ILE A 100 7.62 -13.68 -2.75
CA ILE A 100 6.73 -12.62 -3.22
C ILE A 100 5.88 -12.07 -2.08
N LEU A 101 5.14 -12.92 -1.35
CA LEU A 101 4.26 -12.48 -0.27
C LEU A 101 5.03 -11.77 0.87
N PRO A 102 6.22 -12.23 1.30
CA PRO A 102 6.99 -11.50 2.30
C PRO A 102 7.43 -10.11 1.80
N LYS A 103 7.83 -9.98 0.52
CA LYS A 103 8.24 -8.70 -0.06
C LYS A 103 7.07 -7.73 -0.20
N LEU A 104 5.92 -8.21 -0.70
CA LEU A 104 4.69 -7.40 -0.79
C LEU A 104 4.23 -6.93 0.59
N ARG A 105 4.32 -7.78 1.62
CA ARG A 105 4.01 -7.39 3.00
C ARG A 105 4.99 -6.35 3.53
N ARG A 106 6.29 -6.53 3.26
CA ARG A 106 7.34 -5.61 3.75
C ARG A 106 7.19 -4.20 3.21
N ILE A 107 6.76 -4.08 1.95
CA ILE A 107 6.49 -2.80 1.29
C ILE A 107 5.12 -2.25 1.69
N GLY A 108 4.30 -3.04 2.37
CA GLY A 108 3.00 -2.63 2.87
C GLY A 108 1.88 -2.71 1.83
N ILE A 109 2.04 -3.43 0.72
CA ILE A 109 0.97 -3.63 -0.28
C ILE A 109 -0.13 -4.52 0.30
N ILE A 110 0.27 -5.55 1.04
CA ILE A 110 -0.63 -6.52 1.66
C ILE A 110 -0.42 -6.58 3.16
N GLN A 111 -1.45 -7.00 3.88
CA GLN A 111 -1.41 -7.31 5.30
C GLN A 111 -1.94 -8.72 5.55
N TYR A 112 -1.46 -9.34 6.63
CA TYR A 112 -1.94 -10.64 7.08
C TYR A 112 -2.84 -10.45 8.27
N GLU A 113 -3.98 -11.12 8.23
CA GLU A 113 -4.87 -11.29 9.36
C GLU A 113 -5.04 -12.77 9.66
N TYR A 114 -5.31 -13.06 10.92
CA TYR A 114 -5.61 -14.41 11.37
C TYR A 114 -7.01 -14.39 11.92
N ILE A 115 -7.93 -15.06 11.22
CA ILE A 115 -9.27 -15.26 11.72
C ILE A 115 -9.29 -16.58 12.46
N GLU A 116 -9.73 -16.54 13.72
CA GLU A 116 -9.98 -17.73 14.51
C GLU A 116 -11.26 -18.38 13.98
N TYR A 117 -11.20 -19.67 13.67
CA TYR A 117 -12.38 -20.44 13.34
C TYR A 117 -12.56 -21.52 14.39
N ARG A 118 -13.83 -21.72 14.75
CA ARG A 118 -14.27 -22.80 15.61
C ARG A 118 -15.03 -23.76 14.69
N GLY A 119 -14.44 -24.91 14.40
CA GLY A 119 -15.14 -25.91 13.60
C GLY A 119 -16.34 -26.48 14.38
N GLU A 120 -17.31 -27.02 13.64
CA GLU A 120 -18.52 -27.64 14.19
C GLU A 120 -18.24 -28.85 15.10
N ARG A 121 -17.05 -29.47 14.96
CA ARG A 121 -16.59 -30.55 15.85
C ARG A 121 -15.83 -30.00 17.03
N GLU A 122 -16.27 -30.41 18.22
CA GLU A 122 -15.65 -30.14 19.51
C GLU A 122 -14.15 -30.44 19.46
N GLY A 123 -13.31 -29.42 19.67
CA GLY A 123 -11.84 -29.53 19.65
C GLY A 123 -11.12 -28.95 18.43
N SER A 124 -11.82 -28.65 17.32
CA SER A 124 -11.18 -28.07 16.12
C SER A 124 -11.10 -26.53 16.18
N LYS A 125 -10.22 -26.01 17.05
CA LYS A 125 -9.84 -24.59 17.05
C LYS A 125 -8.63 -24.39 16.15
N GLY A 126 -8.71 -23.44 15.22
CA GLY A 126 -7.61 -23.13 14.32
C GLY A 126 -7.57 -21.65 13.96
N ARG A 127 -6.42 -21.22 13.41
CA ARG A 127 -6.22 -19.88 12.87
C ARG A 127 -6.06 -19.98 11.36
N ARG A 128 -6.92 -19.30 10.62
CA ARG A 128 -6.82 -19.19 9.17
C ARG A 128 -6.16 -17.87 8.81
N LYS A 129 -5.09 -17.95 8.02
CA LYS A 129 -4.44 -16.76 7.47
C LYS A 129 -5.29 -16.20 6.33
N ILE A 130 -5.55 -14.91 6.39
CA ILE A 130 -6.19 -14.12 5.34
C ILE A 130 -5.21 -13.03 4.92
N ILE A 131 -5.13 -12.83 3.61
CA ILE A 131 -4.33 -11.79 2.99
C ILE A 131 -5.29 -10.77 2.39
N LYS A 132 -5.06 -9.49 2.69
CA LYS A 132 -5.86 -8.38 2.16
C LYS A 132 -4.97 -7.20 1.77
N PRO A 133 -5.42 -6.30 0.89
CA PRO A 133 -4.73 -5.04 0.62
C PRO A 133 -4.52 -4.25 1.92
N ALA A 134 -3.35 -3.64 2.07
CA ALA A 134 -3.10 -2.75 3.21
C ALA A 134 -3.59 -1.35 2.89
N LYS A 135 -4.41 -0.77 3.78
CA LYS A 135 -4.91 0.60 3.64
C LYS A 135 -3.79 1.64 3.70
N SER A 136 -2.70 1.33 4.40
CA SER A 136 -1.52 2.19 4.53
C SER A 136 -0.75 2.35 3.21
N PHE A 137 -0.92 1.44 2.25
CA PHE A 137 -0.14 1.48 1.01
C PHE A 137 -0.41 2.75 0.20
N THR A 138 -1.67 3.15 0.11
CA THR A 138 -2.08 4.36 -0.62
C THR A 138 -1.40 5.61 -0.05
N SER A 139 -1.44 5.77 1.29
CA SER A 139 -0.78 6.89 1.97
C SER A 139 0.74 6.92 1.76
N ILE A 140 1.39 5.75 1.70
CA ILE A 140 2.83 5.65 1.39
C ILE A 140 3.10 6.10 -0.04
N LEU A 141 2.29 5.67 -1.01
CA LEU A 141 2.45 6.08 -2.42
C LEU A 141 2.25 7.59 -2.59
N ASP A 142 1.25 8.17 -1.94
CA ASP A 142 1.00 9.61 -2.00
C ASP A 142 2.18 10.39 -1.41
N SER A 143 2.71 9.93 -0.29
CA SER A 143 3.91 10.52 0.34
C SER A 143 5.15 10.41 -0.57
N MET A 144 5.33 9.27 -1.25
CA MET A 144 6.42 9.08 -2.21
C MET A 144 6.28 10.02 -3.42
N ALA A 145 5.08 10.14 -3.97
CA ALA A 145 4.81 11.03 -5.11
C ALA A 145 5.11 12.50 -4.75
N ASN A 146 4.64 12.95 -3.58
CA ASN A 146 4.90 14.30 -3.10
C ASN A 146 6.39 14.56 -2.83
N GLY A 147 7.08 13.58 -2.22
CA GLY A 147 8.52 13.67 -1.97
C GLY A 147 9.33 13.78 -3.26
N TRP A 148 8.99 12.99 -4.28
CA TRP A 148 9.65 13.05 -5.58
C TRP A 148 9.38 14.38 -6.31
N SER A 149 8.13 14.86 -6.31
CA SER A 149 7.80 16.15 -6.92
C SER A 149 8.58 17.30 -6.27
N THR A 150 8.74 17.28 -4.94
CA THR A 150 9.51 18.30 -4.20
C THR A 150 11.00 18.25 -4.60
N PHE A 151 11.55 17.05 -4.75
CA PHE A 151 12.93 16.86 -5.19
C PHE A 151 13.16 17.38 -6.62
N GLU A 152 12.29 17.03 -7.57
CA GLU A 152 12.37 17.56 -8.95
C GLU A 152 12.32 19.09 -8.95
N SER A 153 11.35 19.68 -8.25
CA SER A 153 11.24 21.15 -8.18
C SER A 153 12.51 21.80 -7.62
N ALA A 154 13.11 21.23 -6.58
CA ALA A 154 14.37 21.73 -6.02
C ALA A 154 15.57 21.54 -6.97
N ALA A 155 15.62 20.43 -7.70
CA ALA A 155 16.71 20.15 -8.64
C ALA A 155 16.69 21.12 -9.85
N TYR A 156 15.51 21.44 -10.38
CA TYR A 156 15.36 22.33 -11.53
C TYR A 156 15.43 23.83 -11.17
N GLN A 157 15.19 24.21 -9.90
CA GLN A 157 15.39 25.59 -9.45
C GLN A 157 16.87 25.99 -9.26
N ASN A 158 17.79 25.03 -9.17
CA ASN A 158 19.23 25.29 -9.00
C ASN A 158 20.00 25.42 -10.33
N HIS A 159 19.29 25.50 -11.46
CA HIS A 159 19.87 25.56 -12.81
C HIS A 159 19.55 26.85 -13.59
N ASP A 160 18.90 27.83 -12.96
CA ASP A 160 18.74 29.22 -13.43
C ASP A 160 19.52 30.18 -12.52
#